data_AF-A0A2N9X6W6-F1
#
_entry.id   AF-A0A2N9X6W6-F1
#
_cell.length_a   1.000
_cell.length_b   1.000
_cell.length_c   1.000
_cell.angle_alpha   90.00
_cell.angle_beta   90.00
_cell.angle_gamma   90.00
#
_symmetry.space_group_name_H-M   'P 1'
#
loop_
_entity.id
_entity.type
_entity.pdbx_description
1 polymer ?
#
loop_
_entity_poly.entity_id
_entity_poly.type
_entity_poly.pdbx_seq_one_letter_code
_entity_poly.pdbx_strand_id
1 'polypeptide(L)' 'MNDNGFVDKAKGEVKENVGKVVGDTKTQSEGIVDKAVGSVKDAVHDAANAIDNAVDSIKKKFQD' A
#
# COMPACT_ATOMS: atom_id res chain seq x y z
N MET A 1 41.99 -16.80 -13.36
CA MET A 1 41.21 -15.82 -12.58
C MET A 1 40.36 -15.08 -13.59
N ASN A 2 39.04 -15.16 -13.44
CA ASN A 2 38.07 -14.81 -14.47
C ASN A 2 37.87 -13.29 -14.51
N ASP A 3 38.16 -12.66 -15.65
CA ASP A 3 38.04 -11.22 -15.87
C ASP A 3 36.56 -10.79 -15.92
N ASN A 4 35.93 -10.68 -14.74
CA ASN A 4 34.53 -10.25 -14.60
C ASN A 4 34.37 -8.77 -14.21
N GLY A 5 35.47 -8.01 -14.07
CA GLY A 5 35.43 -6.64 -13.53
C GLY A 5 34.60 -5.64 -14.35
N PHE A 6 34.51 -5.79 -15.68
CA PHE A 6 33.70 -4.91 -16.52
C PHE A 6 32.22 -5.30 -16.54
N VAL A 7 31.93 -6.61 -16.58
CA VAL A 7 30.57 -7.14 -16.56
C VAL A 7 29.91 -6.88 -15.21
N ASP A 8 30.65 -7.02 -14.11
CA ASP A 8 30.14 -6.70 -12.76
C ASP A 8 29.91 -5.21 -12.56
N LYS A 9 30.73 -4.34 -13.16
CA LYS A 9 30.50 -2.88 -13.14
C LYS A 9 29.25 -2.49 -13.93
N ALA A 10 29.12 -2.98 -15.16
CA ALA A 10 27.95 -2.69 -15.99
C ALA A 10 26.66 -3.25 -15.36
N LYS A 11 26.69 -4.47 -14.81
CA LYS A 11 25.57 -5.03 -14.04
C LYS A 11 25.29 -4.25 -12.77
N GLY A 12 26.34 -3.78 -12.08
CA GLY A 12 26.24 -2.92 -10.90
C GLY A 12 25.53 -1.60 -11.22
N GLU A 13 25.96 -0.88 -12.25
CA GLU A 13 25.36 0.39 -12.68
C GLU A 13 23.91 0.21 -13.15
N VAL A 14 23.60 -0.83 -13.93
CA VAL A 14 22.23 -1.12 -14.34
C VAL A 14 21.36 -1.48 -13.14
N LYS A 15 21.85 -2.30 -12.20
CA LYS A 15 21.11 -2.69 -10.99
C LYS A 15 20.93 -1.51 -10.04
N GLU A 16 21.91 -0.62 -9.93
CA GLU A 16 21.83 0.58 -9.12
C GLU A 16 20.84 1.58 -9.73
N ASN A 17 20.86 1.78 -11.05
CA ASN A 17 19.94 2.70 -11.73
C ASN A 17 18.50 2.17 -11.74
N VAL A 18 18.30 0.88 -12.05
CA VAL A 18 16.99 0.23 -11.97
C VAL A 18 16.51 0.19 -10.52
N GLY A 19 17.41 -0.09 -9.57
CA GLY A 19 17.10 -0.10 -8.13
C GLY A 19 16.71 1.28 -7.59
N LYS A 20 17.36 2.35 -8.05
CA LYS A 20 16.98 3.74 -7.75
C LYS A 20 15.62 4.08 -8.37
N VAL A 21 15.42 3.83 -9.67
CA VAL A 21 14.15 4.16 -10.35
C VAL A 21 12.98 3.36 -9.78
N VAL A 22 13.13 2.05 -9.59
CA VAL A 22 12.09 1.19 -9.00
C VAL A 22 11.93 1.51 -7.51
N GLY A 23 13.01 1.80 -6.80
CA GLY A 23 12.99 2.22 -5.40
C GLY A 23 12.20 3.51 -5.21
N ASP A 24 12.53 4.57 -5.95
CA ASP A 24 11.80 5.85 -5.96
C ASP A 24 10.35 5.68 -6.40
N THR A 25 10.09 4.88 -7.44
CA THR A 25 8.71 4.60 -7.91
C THR A 25 7.91 3.84 -6.85
N LYS A 26 8.52 2.85 -6.18
CA LYS A 26 7.90 2.07 -5.11
C LYS A 26 7.71 2.93 -3.86
N THR A 27 8.66 3.79 -3.49
CA THR A 27 8.53 4.71 -2.35
C THR A 27 7.47 5.78 -2.60
N GLN A 28 7.38 6.35 -3.81
CA GLN A 28 6.26 7.24 -4.18
C GLN A 28 4.93 6.49 -4.20
N SER A 29 4.90 5.28 -4.77
CA SER A 29 3.69 4.47 -4.85
C SER A 29 3.25 4.00 -3.46
N GLU A 30 4.15 3.59 -2.58
CA GLU A 30 3.87 3.25 -1.18
C GLU A 30 3.27 4.47 -0.48
N GLY A 31 3.82 5.67 -0.63
CA GLY A 31 3.24 6.88 -0.02
C GLY A 31 1.84 7.26 -0.55
N ILE A 32 1.57 7.07 -1.84
CA ILE A 32 0.26 7.39 -2.44
C ILE A 32 -0.76 6.28 -2.15
N VAL A 33 -0.35 5.02 -2.26
CA VAL A 33 -1.19 3.85 -1.96
C VAL A 33 -1.49 3.79 -0.47
N ASP A 34 -0.54 4.06 0.44
CA ASP A 34 -0.82 4.16 1.87
C ASP A 34 -1.78 5.31 2.18
N LYS A 35 -1.63 6.48 1.53
CA LYS A 35 -2.61 7.58 1.68
C LYS A 35 -3.99 7.21 1.15
N ALA A 36 -4.06 6.54 0.01
CA ALA A 36 -5.31 6.13 -0.60
C ALA A 36 -6.00 5.02 0.21
N VAL A 37 -5.25 4.00 0.63
CA VAL A 37 -5.73 2.90 1.47
C VAL A 37 -6.11 3.40 2.86
N GLY A 38 -5.36 4.35 3.44
CA GLY A 38 -5.69 5.00 4.70
C GLY A 38 -7.01 5.76 4.61
N SER A 39 -7.17 6.62 3.59
CA SER A 39 -8.42 7.38 3.38
C SER A 39 -9.61 6.46 3.08
N VAL A 40 -9.40 5.36 2.35
CA VAL A 40 -10.45 4.37 2.07
C VAL A 40 -10.78 3.55 3.31
N LYS A 41 -9.80 3.19 4.16
CA LYS A 41 -10.05 2.45 5.41
C LYS A 41 -10.87 3.27 6.40
N ASP A 42 -10.60 4.56 6.56
CA ASP A 42 -11.41 5.41 7.44
C ASP A 42 -12.85 5.52 6.93
N ALA A 43 -13.06 5.78 5.63
CA ALA A 43 -14.40 5.85 5.04
C ALA A 43 -15.17 4.52 5.13
N VAL A 44 -14.47 3.38 4.99
CA VAL A 44 -15.07 2.05 5.15
C VAL A 44 -15.39 1.75 6.62
N HIS A 45 -14.56 2.18 7.56
CA HIS A 45 -14.80 2.01 8.99
C HIS A 45 -16.03 2.82 9.45
N ASP A 46 -16.16 4.08 9.01
CA ASP A 46 -17.33 4.91 9.32
C ASP A 46 -18.62 4.35 8.72
N ALA A 47 -18.56 3.85 7.47
CA ALA A 47 -19.70 3.22 6.82
C ALA A 47 -20.11 1.91 7.52
N ALA A 48 -19.15 1.05 7.88
CA ALA A 48 -19.42 -0.18 8.61
C ALA A 48 -20.03 0.11 9.99
N ASN A 49 -19.46 1.07 10.74
CA ASN A 49 -20.01 1.48 12.04
C ASN A 49 -21.44 2.02 11.92
N ALA A 50 -21.75 2.81 10.89
CA ALA A 50 -23.11 3.31 10.67
C ALA A 50 -24.11 2.17 10.40
N ILE A 51 -23.69 1.15 9.64
CA ILE A 51 -24.51 -0.03 9.34
C ILE A 51 -24.73 -0.86 10.60
N ASP A 52 -23.68 -1.16 11.35
CA ASP A 52 -23.79 -1.96 12.59
C ASP A 52 -24.71 -1.26 13.61
N ASN A 53 -24.57 0.05 13.80
CA ASN A 53 -25.46 0.82 14.68
C ASN A 53 -26.93 0.82 14.20
N ALA A 54 -27.15 0.90 12.88
CA ALA A 54 -28.50 0.85 12.33
C ALA A 54 -29.14 -0.53 12.54
N VAL A 55 -28.37 -1.61 12.32
CA VAL A 55 -28.82 -2.99 12.52
C VAL A 55 -29.11 -3.26 13.99
N ASP A 56 -28.24 -2.84 14.91
CA ASP A 56 -28.48 -2.97 16.36
C ASP A 56 -29.72 -2.20 16.81
N SER A 57 -29.92 -0.98 16.29
CA SER A 57 -31.11 -0.16 16.58
C SER A 57 -32.40 -0.85 16.14
N ILE A 58 -32.38 -1.50 14.97
CA ILE A 58 -33.50 -2.27 14.45
C ILE A 58 -33.74 -3.49 15.33
N LYS A 59 -32.70 -4.26 15.63
CA LYS A 59 -32.79 -5.49 16.44
C LYS A 59 -33.35 -5.21 17.83
N LYS A 60 -32.92 -4.12 18.47
CA LYS A 60 -33.44 -3.67 19.76
C LYS A 60 -34.94 -3.33 19.69
N LYS A 61 -35.37 -2.61 18.66
CA LYS A 61 -36.80 -2.27 18.46
C LYS A 61 -37.70 -3.46 18.14
N PHE A 62 -37.16 -4.57 17.64
CA PHE A 62 -37.93 -5.78 17.34
C PHE A 62 -37.94 -6.81 18.48
N GLN A 63 -37.08 -6.65 19.50
CA GLN A 63 -37.04 -7.53 20.68
C GLN A 63 -37.82 -7.01 21.89
N ASP A 64 -38.29 -5.75 21.87
CA ASP A 64 -39.28 -5.18 22.80
C ASP A 64 -40.72 -5.45 22.31
#